data_AF-A0A0Q3P5I6-F1
#
_entry.id   AF-A0A0Q3P5I6-F1
#
_cell.length_a   1.000
_cell.length_b   1.000
_cell.length_c   1.000
_cell.angle_alpha   90.00
_cell.angle_beta   90.00
_cell.angle_gamma   90.00
#
_symmetry.space_group_name_H-M   'P 1'
#
loop_
_entity.id
_entity.type
_entity.pdbx_description
1 polymer ?
#
loop_
_entity_poly.entity_id
_entity_poly.type
_entity_poly.pdbx_seq_one_letter_code
_entity_poly.pdbx_strand_id
1 'polypeptide(L)'
;MICQGGKPEATVDRTLDSKVFKGWVETDSPWTSDDETDNAKMNYVNLRLNPERYTGYTGDPARRIWDSIYKEKCIKYPSEDMCQEKKALYKLISGLHSSISVHIAYDYLLDKSTDLWGHNLPLLYDRVLKYPERVQNLYFTYLFVLRAVTKATDYLEQAEYNTGNPEEDLKTQSLVKQLLYNHKLRSTCPLPFDEAKLWQGENGPELKQEIQKQFRNISAIMNCVGCEKCLLWGKLQVLGLGTALKILFSVDRENNLNQQFHLQRNDAIALVNLLNKLSESVKFVHEKGPSAEEGIKQLRSSTVQKGAS
;
A
#
# COMPACT_ATOMS: atom_id res chain seq x y z
N MET A 1 -22.24 -22.38 -14.28
CA MET A 1 -21.53 -21.49 -13.34
C MET A 1 -21.96 -20.08 -13.67
N ILE A 2 -22.82 -19.47 -12.86
CA ILE A 2 -23.32 -18.11 -13.11
C ILE A 2 -22.18 -17.17 -12.72
N CYS A 3 -21.55 -16.52 -13.70
CA CYS A 3 -20.69 -15.38 -13.44
C CYS A 3 -21.57 -14.35 -12.71
N GLN A 4 -21.30 -14.11 -11.42
CA GLN A 4 -21.91 -12.98 -10.73
C GLN A 4 -21.54 -11.74 -11.54
N GLY A 5 -22.53 -11.11 -12.17
CA GLY A 5 -22.33 -9.83 -12.86
C GLY A 5 -21.56 -8.89 -11.95
N GLY A 6 -20.52 -8.25 -12.49
CA GLY A 6 -19.60 -7.42 -11.72
C GLY A 6 -20.36 -6.47 -10.81
N LYS A 7 -20.10 -6.58 -9.50
CA LYS A 7 -20.69 -5.69 -8.50
C LYS A 7 -20.30 -4.24 -8.83
N PRO A 8 -21.24 -3.29 -8.94
CA PRO A 8 -20.93 -1.91 -9.32
C PRO A 8 -19.92 -1.24 -8.40
N GLU A 9 -19.85 -1.67 -7.14
CA GLU A 9 -18.89 -1.20 -6.14
C GLU A 9 -17.43 -1.50 -6.53
N ALA A 10 -17.20 -2.56 -7.32
CA ALA A 10 -15.88 -3.04 -7.73
C ALA A 10 -15.37 -2.44 -9.05
N THR A 11 -16.23 -1.81 -9.85
CA THR A 11 -15.91 -1.29 -11.19
C THR A 11 -15.22 0.07 -11.11
N VAL A 12 -14.13 0.25 -11.87
CA VAL A 12 -13.41 1.53 -11.93
C VAL A 12 -14.19 2.55 -12.75
N ASP A 13 -14.42 3.71 -12.16
CA ASP A 13 -14.87 4.91 -12.85
C ASP A 13 -13.72 5.48 -13.68
N ARG A 14 -13.90 5.47 -15.01
CA ARG A 14 -12.90 5.91 -16.00
C ARG A 14 -13.16 7.34 -16.50
N THR A 15 -14.01 8.10 -15.81
CA THR A 15 -14.31 9.49 -16.16
C THR A 15 -13.07 10.36 -15.96
N LEU A 16 -12.60 10.98 -17.04
CA LEU A 16 -11.51 11.95 -17.05
C LEU A 16 -11.99 13.27 -17.63
N ASP A 17 -11.56 14.38 -17.04
CA ASP A 17 -11.76 15.68 -17.66
C ASP A 17 -10.76 15.85 -18.81
N SER A 18 -11.23 15.57 -20.03
CA SER A 18 -10.45 15.64 -21.26
C SER A 18 -10.03 17.06 -21.64
N LYS A 19 -10.56 18.09 -21.00
CA LYS A 19 -10.18 19.50 -21.27
C LYS A 19 -8.94 19.91 -20.50
N VAL A 20 -8.67 19.29 -19.36
CA VAL A 20 -7.58 19.67 -18.44
C VAL A 20 -6.38 18.74 -18.56
N PHE A 21 -6.62 17.46 -18.89
CA PHE A 21 -5.57 16.45 -18.83
C PHE A 21 -4.92 16.17 -20.20
N LYS A 22 -3.60 16.35 -20.28
CA LYS A 22 -2.75 15.81 -21.35
C LYS A 22 -1.91 14.69 -20.76
N GLY A 23 -2.04 13.48 -21.31
CA GLY A 23 -1.29 12.30 -20.86
C GLY A 23 0.22 12.55 -20.83
N TRP A 24 0.88 11.98 -19.82
CA TRP A 24 2.33 11.96 -19.68
C TRP A 24 2.92 10.70 -20.33
N VAL A 25 4.19 10.77 -20.76
CA VAL A 25 4.93 9.63 -21.31
C VAL A 25 5.52 8.81 -20.17
N GLU A 26 5.31 7.50 -20.21
CA GLU A 26 5.78 6.57 -19.18
C GLU A 26 6.99 5.74 -19.65
N THR A 27 7.77 5.26 -18.67
CA THR A 27 8.90 4.35 -18.85
C THR A 27 8.78 3.23 -17.81
N ASP A 28 9.06 1.98 -18.19
CA ASP A 28 8.79 0.80 -17.35
C ASP A 28 9.53 0.83 -16.00
N SER A 29 8.83 0.43 -14.93
CA SER A 29 9.45 0.31 -13.60
C SER A 29 10.10 -1.08 -13.44
N PRO A 30 11.36 -1.16 -13.02
CA PRO A 30 12.03 -2.45 -12.85
C PRO A 30 11.50 -3.24 -11.63
N TRP A 31 10.59 -2.71 -10.82
CA TRP A 31 10.03 -3.36 -9.62
C TRP A 31 8.66 -3.99 -9.84
N THR A 32 7.96 -3.61 -10.90
CA THR A 32 6.65 -4.15 -11.29
C THR A 32 6.80 -5.01 -12.54
N SER A 33 5.82 -5.89 -12.75
CA SER A 33 5.69 -6.61 -14.01
C SER A 33 4.66 -5.85 -14.83
N ASP A 34 5.14 -5.09 -15.81
CA ASP A 34 4.28 -4.44 -16.79
C ASP A 34 4.26 -5.33 -18.04
N ASP A 35 3.21 -6.14 -18.16
CA ASP A 35 2.90 -6.92 -19.37
C ASP A 35 2.26 -6.06 -20.47
N GLU A 36 2.11 -4.77 -20.21
CA GLU A 36 1.56 -3.75 -21.11
C GLU A 36 2.70 -3.01 -21.84
N THR A 37 3.55 -3.73 -22.57
CA THR A 37 4.57 -3.12 -23.47
C THR A 37 3.95 -2.30 -24.62
N ASP A 38 2.62 -2.31 -24.73
CA ASP A 38 1.85 -1.39 -25.57
C ASP A 38 1.39 -0.19 -24.73
N ASN A 39 2.14 0.91 -24.78
CA ASN A 39 1.72 2.25 -24.32
C ASN A 39 0.33 2.68 -24.86
N ALA A 40 -0.21 1.98 -25.87
CA ALA A 40 -1.53 2.17 -26.44
C ALA A 40 -2.71 1.74 -25.52
N LYS A 41 -2.47 1.02 -24.42
CA LYS A 41 -3.53 0.54 -23.51
C LYS A 41 -3.53 1.16 -22.11
N MET A 42 -2.53 1.99 -21.77
CA MET A 42 -2.47 2.67 -20.49
C MET A 42 -3.53 3.77 -20.42
N ASN A 43 -4.44 3.66 -19.45
CA ASN A 43 -5.50 4.63 -19.21
C ASN A 43 -5.28 5.32 -17.87
N TYR A 44 -5.38 6.66 -17.86
CA TYR A 44 -5.35 7.42 -16.63
C TYR A 44 -6.63 7.18 -15.82
N VAL A 45 -6.49 7.14 -14.50
CA VAL A 45 -7.62 6.92 -13.58
C VAL A 45 -7.61 7.99 -12.50
N ASN A 46 -8.77 8.59 -12.25
CA ASN A 46 -8.93 9.53 -11.15
C ASN A 46 -9.15 8.76 -9.83
N LEU A 47 -8.12 8.75 -8.97
CA LEU A 47 -8.17 8.06 -7.68
C LEU A 47 -9.24 8.62 -6.72
N ARG A 48 -9.65 9.88 -6.88
CA ARG A 48 -10.70 10.49 -6.04
C ARG A 48 -12.09 9.95 -6.37
N LEU A 49 -12.34 9.58 -7.63
CA LEU A 49 -13.58 8.90 -8.05
C LEU A 49 -13.55 7.40 -7.73
N ASN A 50 -12.37 6.87 -7.43
CA ASN A 50 -12.14 5.45 -7.19
C ASN A 50 -11.52 5.21 -5.81
N PRO A 51 -12.19 5.59 -4.70
CA PRO A 51 -11.63 5.39 -3.36
C PRO A 51 -11.45 3.90 -3.03
N GLU A 52 -10.41 3.60 -2.24
CA GLU A 52 -10.22 2.27 -1.65
C GLU A 52 -11.25 2.06 -0.53
N ARG A 53 -12.19 1.13 -0.75
CA ARG A 53 -13.30 0.85 0.16
C ARG A 53 -13.88 -0.54 -0.07
N TYR A 54 -14.97 -0.89 0.60
CA TYR A 54 -15.67 -2.15 0.34
C TYR A 54 -16.13 -2.28 -1.12
N THR A 55 -15.74 -3.38 -1.77
CA THR A 55 -16.14 -3.74 -3.15
C THR A 55 -16.95 -5.03 -3.23
N GLY A 56 -17.12 -5.71 -2.09
CA GLY A 56 -17.72 -7.03 -2.04
C GLY A 56 -16.87 -8.16 -2.64
N TYR A 57 -15.59 -7.92 -2.96
CA TYR A 57 -14.62 -8.95 -3.34
C TYR A 57 -14.21 -9.77 -2.11
N THR A 58 -14.59 -11.05 -2.08
CA THR A 58 -14.42 -11.93 -0.91
C THR A 58 -14.39 -13.40 -1.32
N GLY A 59 -14.28 -14.30 -0.34
CA GLY A 59 -14.33 -15.75 -0.55
C GLY A 59 -13.05 -16.32 -1.15
N ASP A 60 -13.19 -17.49 -1.79
CA ASP A 60 -12.07 -18.23 -2.36
C ASP A 60 -11.25 -17.46 -3.41
N PRO A 61 -11.83 -16.63 -4.30
CA PRO A 61 -11.04 -15.83 -5.24
C PRO A 61 -10.04 -14.91 -4.52
N ALA A 62 -10.52 -14.14 -3.53
CA ALA A 62 -9.66 -13.25 -2.76
C ALA A 62 -8.64 -14.00 -1.90
N ARG A 63 -9.05 -15.12 -1.29
CA ARG A 63 -8.16 -15.96 -0.48
C ARG A 63 -7.01 -16.53 -1.31
N ARG A 64 -7.29 -17.04 -2.53
CA ARG A 64 -6.25 -17.61 -3.41
C ARG A 64 -5.20 -16.58 -3.79
N ILE A 65 -5.60 -15.34 -4.06
CA ILE A 65 -4.65 -14.25 -4.36
C ILE A 65 -3.71 -14.02 -3.18
N TRP A 66 -4.26 -13.81 -1.97
CA TRP A 66 -3.43 -13.61 -0.79
C TRP A 66 -2.56 -14.83 -0.47
N ASP A 67 -3.12 -16.04 -0.56
CA ASP A 67 -2.35 -17.27 -0.36
C ASP A 67 -1.17 -17.35 -1.34
N SER A 68 -1.35 -16.99 -2.61
CA SER A 68 -0.27 -16.93 -3.59
C SER A 68 0.78 -15.88 -3.23
N ILE A 69 0.35 -14.67 -2.84
CA ILE A 69 1.26 -13.59 -2.41
C ILE A 69 2.11 -14.03 -1.20
N TYR A 70 1.50 -14.67 -0.19
CA TYR A 70 2.24 -15.17 0.98
C TYR A 70 3.03 -16.46 0.68
N LYS A 71 2.71 -17.19 -0.40
CA LYS A 71 3.43 -18.38 -0.86
C LYS A 71 4.59 -18.07 -1.78
N GLU A 72 4.73 -16.85 -2.29
CA GLU A 72 5.96 -16.36 -2.91
C GLU A 72 7.09 -16.39 -1.87
N LYS A 73 7.66 -17.59 -1.70
CA LYS A 73 8.79 -17.87 -0.83
C LYS A 73 10.06 -17.73 -1.64
N CYS A 74 11.10 -17.16 -1.02
CA CYS A 74 12.48 -17.27 -1.50
C CYS A 74 12.83 -18.75 -1.74
N ILE A 75 13.67 -18.98 -2.75
CA ILE A 75 14.29 -20.29 -2.98
C ILE A 75 15.12 -20.64 -1.74
N LYS A 76 15.10 -21.92 -1.33
CA LYS A 76 15.69 -22.41 -0.07
C LYS A 76 17.17 -22.02 0.05
N TYR A 77 17.52 -21.23 1.06
CA TYR A 77 18.89 -21.07 1.54
C TYR A 77 18.96 -21.38 3.06
N PRO A 78 20.06 -21.98 3.54
CA PRO A 78 20.14 -22.58 4.87
C PRO A 78 20.63 -21.66 6.00
N SER A 79 20.86 -20.36 5.79
CA SER A 79 21.41 -19.46 6.82
C SER A 79 20.32 -18.73 7.66
N GLU A 80 20.60 -18.55 8.95
CA GLU A 80 19.72 -17.91 9.95
C GLU A 80 19.59 -16.40 9.74
N ASP A 81 20.61 -15.71 9.21
CA ASP A 81 20.58 -14.25 9.00
C ASP A 81 19.49 -13.85 8.00
N MET A 82 19.34 -14.61 6.89
CA MET A 82 18.30 -14.45 5.87
C MET A 82 16.84 -14.61 6.38
N CYS A 83 16.64 -14.93 7.65
CA CYS A 83 15.32 -15.03 8.30
C CYS A 83 14.78 -13.65 8.70
N GLN A 84 15.65 -12.68 9.04
CA GLN A 84 15.22 -11.36 9.51
C GLN A 84 14.65 -10.50 8.38
N GLU A 85 15.23 -10.58 7.19
CA GLU A 85 14.80 -9.84 5.99
C GLU A 85 13.54 -10.47 5.39
N LYS A 86 13.41 -11.81 5.45
CA LYS A 86 12.14 -12.52 5.19
C LYS A 86 11.03 -12.04 6.13
N LYS A 87 11.38 -11.80 7.40
CA LYS A 87 10.45 -11.23 8.39
C LYS A 87 10.07 -9.80 8.01
N ALA A 88 10.97 -8.99 7.46
CA ALA A 88 10.65 -7.64 7.00
C ALA A 88 9.67 -7.64 5.82
N LEU A 89 9.92 -8.44 4.77
CA LEU A 89 8.98 -8.53 3.65
C LEU A 89 7.61 -9.04 4.08
N TYR A 90 7.57 -10.08 4.90
CA TYR A 90 6.32 -10.59 5.46
C TYR A 90 5.57 -9.50 6.22
N LYS A 91 6.27 -8.72 7.06
CA LYS A 91 5.67 -7.59 7.78
C LYS A 91 5.13 -6.54 6.83
N LEU A 92 5.85 -6.20 5.75
CA LEU A 92 5.39 -5.23 4.74
C LEU A 92 4.08 -5.66 4.09
N ILE A 93 4.03 -6.89 3.58
CA ILE A 93 2.84 -7.47 2.95
C ILE A 93 1.69 -7.62 3.96
N SER A 94 1.99 -8.05 5.19
CA SER A 94 1.00 -8.18 6.26
C SER A 94 0.42 -6.84 6.69
N GLY A 95 1.25 -5.81 6.79
CA GLY A 95 0.81 -4.44 7.08
C GLY A 95 -0.03 -3.86 5.95
N LEU A 96 0.34 -4.13 4.69
CA LEU A 96 -0.47 -3.73 3.53
C LEU A 96 -1.84 -4.41 3.51
N HIS A 97 -1.88 -5.73 3.72
CA HIS A 97 -3.12 -6.49 3.83
C HIS A 97 -4.00 -5.96 4.98
N SER A 98 -3.37 -5.57 6.10
CA SER A 98 -4.06 -4.95 7.23
C SER A 98 -4.63 -3.58 6.85
N SER A 99 -3.85 -2.73 6.17
CA SER A 99 -4.31 -1.42 5.65
C SER A 99 -5.54 -1.54 4.75
N ILE A 100 -5.54 -2.51 3.82
CA ILE A 100 -6.69 -2.76 2.94
C ILE A 100 -7.91 -3.19 3.76
N SER A 101 -7.72 -4.08 4.75
CA SER A 101 -8.80 -4.53 5.63
C SER A 101 -9.38 -3.38 6.46
N VAL A 102 -8.53 -2.44 6.89
CA VAL A 102 -8.93 -1.22 7.59
C VAL A 102 -9.79 -0.34 6.69
N HIS A 103 -9.39 -0.10 5.43
CA HIS A 103 -10.19 0.70 4.49
C HIS A 103 -11.54 0.10 4.16
N ILE A 104 -11.60 -1.23 4.01
CA ILE A 104 -12.87 -1.94 3.82
C ILE A 104 -13.78 -1.72 5.03
N ALA A 105 -13.23 -1.77 6.26
CA ALA A 105 -14.00 -1.51 7.47
C ALA A 105 -14.34 -0.02 7.68
N TYR A 106 -13.52 0.89 7.16
CA TYR A 106 -13.74 2.33 7.23
C TYR A 106 -14.94 2.76 6.38
N ASP A 107 -14.99 2.35 5.12
CA ASP A 107 -16.07 2.69 4.20
C ASP A 107 -16.73 1.40 3.68
N TYR A 108 -17.63 0.86 4.51
CA TYR A 108 -18.33 -0.40 4.27
C TYR A 108 -19.77 -0.12 3.83
N LEU A 109 -20.28 -0.92 2.88
CA LEU A 109 -21.69 -0.87 2.49
C LEU A 109 -22.54 -1.58 3.56
N LEU A 110 -23.13 -0.80 4.46
CA LEU A 110 -23.92 -1.29 5.59
C LEU A 110 -25.29 -1.81 5.15
N ASP A 111 -25.92 -1.09 4.23
CA ASP A 111 -27.20 -1.48 3.63
C ASP A 111 -27.18 -1.24 2.12
N LYS A 112 -27.36 -2.32 1.37
CA LYS A 112 -27.39 -2.30 -0.10
C LYS A 112 -28.68 -1.69 -0.65
N SER A 113 -29.78 -1.77 0.08
CA SER A 113 -31.10 -1.29 -0.38
C SER A 113 -31.19 0.23 -0.34
N THR A 114 -30.54 0.86 0.64
CA THR A 114 -30.54 2.32 0.83
C THR A 114 -29.22 2.97 0.41
N ASP A 115 -28.28 2.21 -0.15
CA ASP A 115 -26.90 2.64 -0.46
C ASP A 115 -26.23 3.36 0.73
N LEU A 116 -26.39 2.79 1.94
CA LEU A 116 -25.85 3.38 3.16
C LEU A 116 -24.42 2.90 3.40
N TRP A 117 -23.49 3.85 3.37
CA TRP A 117 -22.06 3.61 3.62
C TRP A 117 -21.65 4.08 5.02
N GLY A 118 -20.73 3.37 5.66
CA GLY A 118 -20.20 3.77 6.96
C GLY A 118 -19.21 2.78 7.58
N HIS A 119 -18.88 3.02 8.85
CA HIS A 119 -17.88 2.24 9.57
C HIS A 119 -18.42 0.88 10.03
N ASN A 120 -17.70 -0.20 9.74
CA ASN A 120 -17.96 -1.55 10.22
C ASN A 120 -16.91 -1.96 11.27
N LEU A 121 -17.12 -1.52 12.52
CA LEU A 121 -16.22 -1.83 13.64
C LEU A 121 -16.09 -3.33 13.96
N PRO A 122 -17.15 -4.16 13.87
CA PRO A 122 -17.00 -5.61 14.00
C PRO A 122 -16.02 -6.20 12.98
N LEU A 123 -16.10 -5.78 11.72
CA LEU A 123 -15.17 -6.22 10.69
C LEU A 123 -13.73 -5.76 11.00
N LEU A 124 -13.55 -4.51 11.43
CA LEU A 124 -12.26 -3.98 11.85
C LEU A 124 -11.64 -4.85 12.95
N TYR A 125 -12.44 -5.20 13.96
CA TYR A 125 -11.98 -6.05 15.05
C TYR A 125 -11.61 -7.45 14.56
N ASP A 126 -12.51 -8.12 13.84
CA ASP A 126 -12.33 -9.51 13.42
C ASP A 126 -11.18 -9.70 12.42
N ARG A 127 -10.90 -8.69 11.60
CA ARG A 127 -9.84 -8.76 10.57
C ARG A 127 -8.51 -8.19 11.02
N VAL A 128 -8.49 -7.24 11.95
CA VAL A 128 -7.28 -6.50 12.30
C VAL A 128 -7.03 -6.52 13.80
N LEU A 129 -7.91 -5.92 14.62
CA LEU A 129 -7.61 -5.65 16.03
C LEU A 129 -7.49 -6.90 16.90
N LYS A 130 -8.22 -7.97 16.56
CA LYS A 130 -8.10 -9.28 17.24
C LYS A 130 -6.68 -9.86 17.16
N TYR A 131 -5.87 -9.40 16.21
CA TYR A 131 -4.54 -9.91 15.89
C TYR A 131 -3.49 -8.80 16.11
N PRO A 132 -2.90 -8.69 17.31
CA PRO A 132 -1.93 -7.63 17.63
C PRO A 132 -0.75 -7.57 16.66
N GLU A 133 -0.32 -8.70 16.11
CA GLU A 133 0.73 -8.77 15.12
C GLU A 133 0.38 -8.03 13.82
N ARG A 134 -0.90 -8.03 13.41
CA ARG A 134 -1.36 -7.29 12.21
C ARG A 134 -1.31 -5.79 12.43
N VAL A 135 -1.69 -5.35 13.63
CA VAL A 135 -1.58 -3.94 14.03
C VAL A 135 -0.09 -3.53 14.04
N GLN A 136 0.78 -4.32 14.66
CA GLN A 136 2.22 -4.05 14.65
C GLN A 136 2.80 -3.99 13.24
N ASN A 137 2.38 -4.91 12.36
CA ASN A 137 2.83 -4.92 10.97
C ASN A 137 2.31 -3.71 10.19
N LEU A 138 1.09 -3.23 10.45
CA LEU A 138 0.55 -1.99 9.88
C LEU A 138 1.42 -0.79 10.25
N TYR A 139 1.74 -0.62 11.54
CA TYR A 139 2.64 0.44 12.00
C TYR A 139 4.06 0.29 11.43
N PHE A 140 4.58 -0.93 11.34
CA PHE A 140 5.86 -1.21 10.72
C PHE A 140 5.88 -0.74 9.25
N THR A 141 4.87 -1.12 8.45
CA THR A 141 4.77 -0.71 7.04
C THR A 141 4.62 0.82 6.91
N TYR A 142 3.81 1.46 7.76
CA TYR A 142 3.69 2.91 7.78
C TYR A 142 5.04 3.59 8.05
N LEU A 143 5.75 3.19 9.10
CA LEU A 143 7.05 3.76 9.45
C LEU A 143 8.11 3.46 8.39
N PHE A 144 8.06 2.29 7.77
CA PHE A 144 8.95 1.92 6.66
C PHE A 144 8.79 2.86 5.47
N VAL A 145 7.55 3.08 5.01
CA VAL A 145 7.25 3.97 3.88
C VAL A 145 7.54 5.43 4.25
N LEU A 146 7.20 5.86 5.48
CA LEU A 146 7.53 7.19 5.97
C LEU A 146 9.05 7.42 5.96
N ARG A 147 9.84 6.44 6.40
CA ARG A 147 11.30 6.50 6.35
C ARG A 147 11.81 6.65 4.92
N ALA A 148 11.28 5.87 3.97
CA ALA A 148 11.63 6.00 2.55
C ALA A 148 11.32 7.42 2.01
N VAL A 149 10.14 7.97 2.33
CA VAL A 149 9.77 9.34 1.93
C VAL A 149 10.72 10.37 2.53
N THR A 150 11.10 10.23 3.81
CA THR A 150 12.06 11.16 4.44
C THR A 150 13.46 11.06 3.83
N LYS A 151 13.93 9.87 3.43
CA LYS A 151 15.21 9.70 2.74
C LYS A 151 15.18 10.22 1.31
N ALA A 152 14.04 10.15 0.64
CA ALA A 152 13.88 10.65 -0.72
C ALA A 152 13.63 12.16 -0.80
N THR A 153 13.92 12.94 0.26
CA THR A 153 13.62 14.38 0.32
C THR A 153 14.11 15.12 -0.92
N ASP A 154 15.40 14.99 -1.27
CA ASP A 154 15.99 15.72 -2.39
C ASP A 154 15.40 15.30 -3.75
N TYR A 155 15.07 14.01 -3.90
CA TYR A 155 14.49 13.46 -5.12
C TYR A 155 13.03 13.85 -5.30
N LEU A 156 12.25 13.86 -4.22
CA LEU A 156 10.85 14.29 -4.23
C LEU A 156 10.77 15.80 -4.44
N GLU A 157 11.69 16.58 -3.90
CA GLU A 157 11.75 18.03 -4.16
C GLU A 157 12.03 18.35 -5.64
N GLN A 158 12.81 17.51 -6.32
CA GLN A 158 13.17 17.67 -7.74
C GLN A 158 12.21 16.93 -8.70
N ALA A 159 11.18 16.25 -8.20
CA ALA A 159 10.27 15.48 -9.03
C ALA A 159 9.43 16.38 -9.95
N GLU A 160 9.00 15.84 -11.09
CA GLU A 160 8.19 16.57 -12.05
C GLU A 160 6.72 16.62 -11.61
N TYR A 161 6.29 17.80 -11.15
CA TYR A 161 4.91 18.06 -10.74
C TYR A 161 4.05 18.74 -11.81
N ASN A 162 4.60 18.95 -13.01
CA ASN A 162 3.89 19.68 -14.06
C ASN A 162 2.64 18.90 -14.51
N THR A 163 1.46 19.47 -14.31
CA THR A 163 0.18 18.93 -14.79
C THR A 163 -0.44 19.77 -15.91
N GLY A 164 0.19 20.90 -16.28
CA GLY A 164 -0.38 21.90 -17.16
C GLY A 164 -1.23 22.95 -16.45
N ASN A 165 -1.40 22.86 -15.13
CA ASN A 165 -2.02 23.88 -14.29
C ASN A 165 -0.98 24.48 -13.31
N PRO A 166 -0.38 25.65 -13.63
CA PRO A 166 0.69 26.23 -12.84
C PRO A 166 0.32 26.52 -11.37
N GLU A 167 -0.93 26.87 -11.08
CA GLU A 167 -1.38 27.18 -9.72
C GLU A 167 -1.39 25.93 -8.83
N GLU A 168 -1.98 24.83 -9.32
CA GLU A 168 -2.01 23.55 -8.61
C GLU A 168 -0.61 22.90 -8.55
N ASP A 169 0.21 23.08 -9.57
CA ASP A 169 1.59 22.58 -9.60
C ASP A 169 2.46 23.25 -8.52
N LEU A 170 2.38 24.59 -8.41
CA LEU A 170 3.09 25.35 -7.36
C LEU A 170 2.58 24.99 -5.95
N LYS A 171 1.27 24.84 -5.81
CA LYS A 171 0.65 24.43 -4.55
C LYS A 171 1.09 23.02 -4.14
N THR A 172 1.13 22.09 -5.09
CA THR A 172 1.59 20.71 -4.86
C THR A 172 3.04 20.70 -4.42
N GLN A 173 3.92 21.43 -5.11
CA GLN A 173 5.33 21.55 -4.71
C GLN A 173 5.47 22.12 -3.29
N SER A 174 4.71 23.16 -2.94
CA SER A 174 4.71 23.74 -1.59
C SER A 174 4.28 22.73 -0.52
N LEU A 175 3.19 21.98 -0.76
CA LEU A 175 2.70 20.96 0.17
C LEU A 175 3.69 19.80 0.33
N VAL A 176 4.33 19.36 -0.75
CA VAL A 176 5.37 18.32 -0.69
C VAL A 176 6.55 18.80 0.16
N LYS A 177 7.04 20.03 -0.06
CA LYS A 177 8.10 20.60 0.78
C LYS A 177 7.68 20.68 2.25
N GLN A 178 6.46 21.13 2.54
CA GLN A 178 5.96 21.17 3.91
C GLN A 178 5.93 19.79 4.58
N LEU A 179 5.57 18.74 3.83
CA LEU A 179 5.62 17.37 4.31
C LEU A 179 7.06 16.91 4.60
N LEU A 180 7.98 17.11 3.66
CA LEU A 180 9.37 16.65 3.74
C LEU A 180 10.20 17.37 4.81
N TYR A 181 9.95 18.66 5.01
CA TYR A 181 10.64 19.51 5.99
C TYR A 181 9.89 19.61 7.33
N ASN A 182 8.84 18.81 7.53
CA ASN A 182 8.10 18.81 8.79
C ASN A 182 8.98 18.35 9.95
N HIS A 183 9.30 19.26 10.87
CA HIS A 183 10.16 18.98 12.01
C HIS A 183 9.63 17.86 12.90
N LYS A 184 8.30 17.75 13.09
CA LYS A 184 7.70 16.69 13.92
C LYS A 184 7.93 15.31 13.30
N LEU A 185 7.86 15.19 11.98
CA LEU A 185 8.13 13.92 11.29
C LEU A 185 9.61 13.56 11.37
N ARG A 186 10.51 14.53 11.19
CA ARG A 186 11.96 14.31 11.27
C ARG A 186 12.45 13.94 12.67
N SER A 187 11.89 14.56 13.70
CA SER A 187 12.27 14.34 15.10
C SER A 187 11.60 13.11 15.72
N THR A 188 10.37 12.80 15.32
CA THR A 188 9.60 11.69 15.90
C THR A 188 9.91 10.35 15.26
N CYS A 189 10.40 10.29 14.01
CA CYS A 189 10.59 9.02 13.31
C CYS A 189 11.66 8.17 14.01
N PRO A 190 11.27 7.21 14.87
CA PRO A 190 12.26 6.32 15.44
C PRO A 190 12.73 5.43 14.28
N LEU A 191 14.03 5.12 14.19
CA LEU A 191 14.50 4.15 13.21
C LEU A 191 13.71 2.85 13.43
N PRO A 192 12.75 2.50 12.55
CA PRO A 192 11.80 1.42 12.84
C PRO A 192 12.48 0.05 12.77
N PHE A 193 13.66 0.02 12.17
CA PHE A 193 14.59 -1.08 12.09
C PHE A 193 16.00 -0.53 11.91
N ASP A 194 16.99 -1.35 12.23
CA ASP A 194 18.39 -1.06 11.96
C ASP A 194 18.66 -1.30 10.46
N GLU A 195 18.78 -0.21 9.71
CA GLU A 195 18.98 -0.23 8.25
C GLU A 195 20.26 -0.98 7.87
N ALA A 196 21.30 -0.86 8.70
CA ALA A 196 22.58 -1.52 8.46
C ALA A 196 22.44 -3.04 8.58
N LYS A 197 21.70 -3.49 9.59
CA LYS A 197 21.40 -4.93 9.78
C LYS A 197 20.47 -5.49 8.73
N LEU A 198 19.51 -4.71 8.25
CA LEU A 198 18.51 -5.23 7.33
C LEU A 198 19.00 -5.23 5.88
N TRP A 199 19.79 -4.23 5.46
CA TRP A 199 20.09 -4.00 4.03
C TRP A 199 21.55 -3.70 3.69
N GLN A 200 22.40 -3.33 4.66
CA GLN A 200 23.82 -2.97 4.42
C GLN A 200 24.81 -4.09 4.76
N GLY A 201 24.33 -5.32 5.02
CA GLY A 201 25.19 -6.50 5.16
C GLY A 201 25.89 -6.90 3.86
N GLU A 202 26.87 -7.81 3.94
CA GLU A 202 27.70 -8.27 2.81
C GLU A 202 26.86 -8.82 1.62
N ASN A 203 25.64 -9.31 1.86
CA ASN A 203 24.72 -9.88 0.85
C ASN A 203 23.62 -8.89 0.36
N GLY A 204 23.77 -7.58 0.62
CA GLY A 204 22.78 -6.57 0.26
C GLY A 204 22.37 -6.52 -1.24
N PRO A 205 23.30 -6.61 -2.21
CA PRO A 205 22.95 -6.63 -3.64
C PRO A 205 22.11 -7.85 -4.05
N GLU A 206 22.46 -9.05 -3.59
CA GLU A 206 21.75 -10.30 -3.90
C GLU A 206 20.34 -10.28 -3.31
N LEU A 207 20.22 -9.81 -2.07
CA LEU A 207 18.95 -9.65 -1.38
C LEU A 207 18.03 -8.65 -2.10
N LYS A 208 18.59 -7.53 -2.57
CA LYS A 208 17.84 -6.54 -3.37
C LYS A 208 17.25 -7.20 -4.62
N GLN A 209 18.05 -7.97 -5.36
CA GLN A 209 17.59 -8.66 -6.57
C GLN A 209 16.50 -9.70 -6.26
N GLU A 210 16.63 -10.43 -5.16
CA GLU A 210 15.64 -11.43 -4.77
C GLU A 210 14.31 -10.79 -4.34
N ILE A 211 14.35 -9.73 -3.52
CA ILE A 211 13.14 -8.97 -3.15
C ILE A 211 12.52 -8.33 -4.39
N GLN A 212 13.32 -7.76 -5.28
CA GLN A 212 12.83 -7.20 -6.53
C GLN A 212 12.12 -8.25 -7.39
N LYS A 213 12.68 -9.47 -7.49
CA LYS A 213 12.03 -10.59 -8.18
C LYS A 213 10.70 -10.97 -7.53
N GLN A 214 10.63 -10.99 -6.20
CA GLN A 214 9.38 -11.27 -5.48
C GLN A 214 8.32 -10.20 -5.74
N PHE A 215 8.67 -8.92 -5.72
CA PHE A 215 7.72 -7.84 -6.04
C PHE A 215 7.20 -7.91 -7.48
N ARG A 216 8.05 -8.30 -8.44
CA ARG A 216 7.59 -8.59 -9.82
C ARG A 216 6.59 -9.75 -9.85
N ASN A 217 6.85 -10.83 -9.13
CA ASN A 217 5.91 -11.95 -9.03
C ASN A 217 4.60 -11.54 -8.36
N ILE A 218 4.65 -10.77 -7.26
CA ILE A 218 3.46 -10.23 -6.59
C ILE A 218 2.67 -9.34 -7.55
N SER A 219 3.35 -8.47 -8.30
CA SER A 219 2.74 -7.64 -9.34
C SER A 219 2.05 -8.48 -10.41
N ALA A 220 2.65 -9.59 -10.84
CA ALA A 220 2.04 -10.52 -11.79
C ALA A 220 0.82 -11.24 -11.18
N ILE A 221 0.86 -11.62 -9.90
CA ILE A 221 -0.30 -12.20 -9.19
C ILE A 221 -1.45 -11.18 -9.12
N MET A 222 -1.16 -9.88 -8.98
CA MET A 222 -2.19 -8.85 -8.96
C MET A 222 -3.01 -8.85 -10.26
N ASN A 223 -2.42 -9.16 -11.43
CA ASN A 223 -3.15 -9.27 -12.70
C ASN A 223 -4.27 -10.34 -12.67
N CYS A 224 -4.28 -11.26 -11.69
CA CYS A 224 -5.35 -12.24 -11.50
C CYS A 224 -6.51 -11.75 -10.61
N VAL A 225 -6.47 -10.51 -10.10
CA VAL A 225 -7.52 -9.94 -9.24
C VAL A 225 -8.73 -9.53 -10.07
N GLY A 226 -9.84 -10.25 -9.92
CA GLY A 226 -11.09 -10.00 -10.66
C GLY A 226 -11.92 -8.78 -10.21
N CYS A 227 -11.41 -7.96 -9.30
CA CYS A 227 -12.04 -6.72 -8.83
C CYS A 227 -11.25 -5.52 -9.36
N GLU A 228 -11.84 -4.69 -10.22
CA GLU A 228 -11.10 -3.61 -10.90
C GLU A 228 -10.51 -2.58 -9.92
N LYS A 229 -11.30 -2.09 -8.94
CA LYS A 229 -10.77 -1.17 -7.92
C LYS A 229 -9.72 -1.81 -7.02
N CYS A 230 -9.88 -3.09 -6.70
CA CYS A 230 -8.90 -3.83 -5.89
C CYS A 230 -7.59 -4.01 -6.66
N LEU A 231 -7.68 -4.27 -7.97
CA LEU A 231 -6.53 -4.34 -8.87
C LEU A 231 -5.82 -2.99 -8.97
N LEU A 232 -6.58 -1.90 -9.15
CA LEU A 232 -6.05 -0.53 -9.22
C LEU A 232 -5.25 -0.18 -7.96
N TRP A 233 -5.87 -0.30 -6.77
CA TRP A 233 -5.19 0.00 -5.51
C TRP A 233 -4.09 -0.99 -5.19
N GLY A 234 -4.27 -2.27 -5.52
CA GLY A 234 -3.26 -3.31 -5.37
C GLY A 234 -1.99 -3.00 -6.16
N LYS A 235 -2.11 -2.67 -7.46
CA LYS A 235 -0.97 -2.26 -8.29
C LYS A 235 -0.31 -0.99 -7.76
N LEU A 236 -1.10 0.03 -7.42
CA LEU A 236 -0.59 1.30 -6.89
C LEU A 236 0.19 1.10 -5.58
N GLN A 237 -0.34 0.32 -4.65
CA GLN A 237 0.29 0.10 -3.35
C GLN A 237 1.53 -0.81 -3.45
N VAL A 238 1.50 -1.84 -4.30
CA VAL A 238 2.66 -2.71 -4.56
C VAL A 238 3.79 -1.91 -5.23
N LEU A 239 3.47 -1.06 -6.21
CA LEU A 239 4.45 -0.15 -6.81
C LEU A 239 5.03 0.78 -5.74
N GLY A 240 4.19 1.41 -4.92
CA GLY A 240 4.66 2.31 -3.84
C GLY A 240 5.60 1.63 -2.84
N LEU A 241 5.33 0.37 -2.48
CA LEU A 241 6.24 -0.43 -1.64
C LEU A 241 7.55 -0.75 -2.35
N GLY A 242 7.48 -1.10 -3.65
CA GLY A 242 8.65 -1.31 -4.50
C GLY A 242 9.51 -0.05 -4.60
N THR A 243 8.90 1.12 -4.78
CA THR A 243 9.57 2.43 -4.78
C THR A 243 10.19 2.73 -3.41
N ALA A 244 9.50 2.44 -2.30
CA ALA A 244 10.05 2.62 -0.96
C ALA A 244 11.32 1.76 -0.74
N LEU A 245 11.28 0.50 -1.17
CA LEU A 245 12.45 -0.39 -1.17
C LEU A 245 13.57 0.16 -2.07
N LYS A 246 13.24 0.56 -3.30
CA LYS A 246 14.17 1.17 -4.27
C LYS A 246 14.94 2.34 -3.64
N ILE A 247 14.24 3.22 -2.92
CA ILE A 247 14.84 4.35 -2.21
C ILE A 247 15.79 3.86 -1.09
N LEU A 248 15.29 3.01 -0.21
CA LEU A 248 16.05 2.59 0.98
C LEU A 248 17.31 1.78 0.62
N PHE A 249 17.32 1.05 -0.50
CA PHE A 249 18.50 0.35 -0.99
C PHE A 249 19.51 1.22 -1.76
N SER A 250 19.11 2.43 -2.17
CA SER A 250 19.92 3.28 -3.07
C SER A 250 20.53 4.50 -2.38
N VAL A 251 19.87 5.09 -1.38
CA VAL A 251 20.27 6.39 -0.82
C VAL A 251 21.50 6.31 0.11
N ASP A 252 21.79 5.16 0.72
CA ASP A 252 22.96 5.03 1.63
C ASP A 252 24.25 4.54 0.96
N ARG A 253 24.24 4.23 -0.34
CA ARG A 253 25.48 3.93 -1.07
C ARG A 253 26.17 5.23 -1.47
N GLU A 254 26.65 5.95 -0.47
CA GLU A 254 27.68 6.98 -0.68
C GLU A 254 28.80 6.36 -1.53
N ASN A 255 29.07 6.95 -2.70
CA ASN A 255 30.18 6.69 -3.63
C ASN A 255 29.99 5.78 -4.86
N ASN A 256 28.77 5.46 -5.31
CA ASN A 256 28.61 4.97 -6.70
C ASN A 256 28.06 6.06 -7.63
N LEU A 257 28.97 6.92 -8.09
CA LEU A 257 28.79 7.99 -9.09
C LEU A 257 28.23 7.52 -10.45
N ASN A 258 27.96 6.23 -10.65
CA ASN A 258 27.58 5.66 -11.94
C ASN A 258 26.13 5.14 -12.03
N GLN A 259 25.32 5.25 -10.97
CA GLN A 259 23.90 4.88 -11.03
C GLN A 259 23.04 6.05 -10.57
N GLN A 260 22.68 6.93 -11.51
CA GLN A 260 21.80 8.06 -11.29
C GLN A 260 20.43 7.53 -10.83
N PHE A 261 20.19 7.56 -9.51
CA PHE A 261 18.87 7.23 -8.97
C PHE A 261 17.88 8.27 -9.50
N HIS A 262 16.93 7.80 -10.32
CA HIS A 262 15.85 8.61 -10.86
C HIS A 262 14.52 8.09 -10.35
N LEU A 263 13.73 8.99 -9.78
CA LEU A 263 12.37 8.74 -9.32
C LEU A 263 11.41 9.15 -10.44
N GLN A 264 10.69 8.19 -11.02
CA GLN A 264 9.71 8.48 -12.06
C GLN A 264 8.45 9.13 -11.46
N ARG A 265 7.61 9.72 -12.32
CA ARG A 265 6.33 10.30 -11.90
C ARG A 265 5.44 9.28 -11.18
N ASN A 266 5.29 8.09 -11.74
CA ASN A 266 4.47 7.02 -11.15
C ASN A 266 5.04 6.47 -9.84
N ASP A 267 6.37 6.41 -9.72
CA ASP A 267 7.04 6.09 -8.45
C ASP A 267 6.63 7.09 -7.35
N ALA A 268 6.70 8.39 -7.65
CA ALA A 268 6.33 9.45 -6.69
C ALA A 268 4.83 9.41 -6.35
N ILE A 269 3.95 9.25 -7.35
CA ILE A 269 2.51 9.15 -7.17
C ILE A 269 2.17 7.94 -6.27
N ALA A 270 2.72 6.77 -6.58
CA ALA A 270 2.47 5.54 -5.84
C ALA A 270 2.98 5.63 -4.40
N LEU A 271 4.18 6.17 -4.20
CA LEU A 271 4.79 6.33 -2.88
C LEU A 271 3.96 7.25 -1.97
N VAL A 272 3.56 8.42 -2.46
CA VAL A 272 2.77 9.39 -1.68
C VAL A 272 1.36 8.85 -1.39
N ASN A 273 0.70 8.24 -2.37
CA ASN A 273 -0.62 7.66 -2.16
C ASN A 273 -0.60 6.47 -1.19
N LEU A 274 0.43 5.62 -1.26
CA LEU A 274 0.64 4.54 -0.29
C LEU A 274 0.83 5.11 1.12
N LEU A 275 1.69 6.13 1.28
CA LEU A 275 1.88 6.79 2.57
C LEU A 275 0.57 7.34 3.12
N ASN A 276 -0.25 7.98 2.27
CA ASN A 276 -1.56 8.48 2.68
C ASN A 276 -2.48 7.35 3.17
N LYS A 277 -2.57 6.23 2.43
CA LYS A 277 -3.41 5.09 2.81
C LYS A 277 -2.96 4.45 4.12
N LEU A 278 -1.67 4.27 4.31
CA LEU A 278 -1.14 3.77 5.58
C LEU A 278 -1.42 4.74 6.74
N SER A 279 -1.30 6.06 6.50
CA SER A 279 -1.61 7.11 7.48
C SER A 279 -3.09 7.09 7.89
N GLU A 280 -4.02 7.03 6.93
CA GLU A 280 -5.46 6.90 7.17
C GLU A 280 -5.78 5.65 7.99
N SER A 281 -5.14 4.52 7.67
CA SER A 281 -5.34 3.26 8.37
C SER A 281 -4.84 3.30 9.81
N VAL A 282 -3.63 3.83 10.03
CA VAL A 282 -3.05 3.99 11.38
C VAL A 282 -3.91 4.90 12.23
N LYS A 283 -4.34 6.04 11.67
CA LYS A 283 -5.23 6.98 12.35
C LYS A 283 -6.55 6.31 12.76
N PHE A 284 -7.19 5.59 11.84
CA PHE A 284 -8.47 4.95 12.13
C PHE A 284 -8.36 3.84 13.18
N VAL A 285 -7.32 3.01 13.11
CA VAL A 285 -7.03 2.00 14.14
C VAL A 285 -6.78 2.64 15.50
N HIS A 286 -6.04 3.75 15.54
CA HIS A 286 -5.77 4.47 16.77
C HIS A 286 -7.05 5.08 17.39
N GLU A 287 -7.89 5.73 16.58
CA GLU A 287 -9.09 6.42 17.05
C GLU A 287 -10.25 5.47 17.39
N LYS A 288 -10.46 4.41 16.61
CA LYS A 288 -11.61 3.50 16.74
C LYS A 288 -11.29 2.16 17.39
N GLY A 289 -10.00 1.85 17.60
CA GLY A 289 -9.55 0.62 18.25
C GLY A 289 -10.25 0.34 19.58
N PRO A 290 -10.22 1.28 20.55
CA PRO A 290 -10.85 1.06 21.85
C PRO A 290 -12.37 0.80 21.76
N SER A 291 -13.09 1.60 20.97
CA SER A 291 -14.55 1.45 20.80
C SER A 291 -14.92 0.13 20.12
N ALA A 292 -14.12 -0.34 19.16
CA ALA A 292 -14.35 -1.62 18.51
C ALA A 292 -14.16 -2.80 19.47
N GLU A 293 -13.16 -2.75 20.35
CA GLU A 293 -12.94 -3.78 21.38
C GLU A 293 -14.05 -3.81 22.43
N GLU A 294 -14.52 -2.64 22.88
CA GLU A 294 -15.61 -2.51 23.85
C GLU A 294 -16.93 -3.03 23.28
N GLY A 295 -17.28 -2.67 22.04
CA GLY A 295 -18.49 -3.14 21.39
C GLY A 295 -18.55 -4.67 21.28
N ILE A 296 -17.41 -5.32 20.99
CA ILE A 296 -17.33 -6.79 20.92
C ILE A 296 -17.43 -7.44 22.31
N LYS A 297 -16.85 -6.83 23.34
CA LYS A 297 -17.01 -7.33 24.73
C LYS A 297 -18.49 -7.32 25.17
N GLN A 298 -19.23 -6.26 24.83
CA GLN A 298 -20.67 -6.14 25.14
C GLN A 298 -21.54 -7.13 24.34
N LEU A 299 -21.22 -7.38 23.07
CA LEU A 299 -21.88 -8.40 22.24
C LEU A 299 -21.66 -9.82 22.81
N ARG A 300 -20.45 -10.11 23.34
CA ARG A 300 -20.16 -11.41 23.95
C ARG A 300 -20.88 -11.59 25.28
N SER A 301 -20.92 -10.57 26.14
CA SER A 301 -21.63 -10.66 27.44
C SER A 301 -23.14 -10.84 27.27
N SER A 302 -23.75 -10.19 26.28
CA SER A 302 -25.19 -10.33 25.98
C SER A 302 -25.55 -11.70 25.36
N THR A 303 -24.64 -12.31 24.61
CA THR A 303 -24.83 -13.66 24.05
C THR A 303 -24.75 -14.74 25.14
N VAL A 304 -23.84 -14.58 26.11
CA VAL A 304 -23.73 -15.51 27.26
C VAL A 304 -24.98 -15.47 28.15
N GLN A 305 -25.59 -14.30 28.33
CA GLN A 305 -26.85 -14.18 29.09
C GLN A 305 -28.05 -14.83 28.39
N LYS A 306 -28.09 -14.83 27.05
CA LYS A 306 -29.18 -15.47 26.28
C LYS A 306 -29.04 -16.98 26.12
N GLY A 307 -27.85 -17.54 26.31
CA GLY A 307 -27.60 -19.00 26.25
C GLY A 307 -27.76 -19.73 27.58
N ALA A 308 -28.04 -19.01 28.67
CA ALA A 308 -28.21 -19.53 30.03
C ALA A 308 -29.67 -19.43 30.52
N SER A 309 -30.62 -19.14 29.63
CA SER A 309 -32.07 -19.10 29.89
C SER A 309 -32.78 -20.20 29.09
#